data_AF-A0A957VVV2-F1
#
_entry.id   AF-A0A957VVV2-F1
#
_cell.length_a   1.000
_cell.length_b   1.000
_cell.length_c   1.000
_cell.angle_alpha   90.00
_cell.angle_beta   90.00
_cell.angle_gamma   90.00
#
_symmetry.space_group_name_H-M   'P 1'
#
loop_
_entity.id
_entity.type
_entity.pdbx_description
1 polymer ?
#
loop_
_entity_poly.entity_id
_entity_poly.type
_entity_poly.pdbx_seq_one_letter_code
_entity_poly.pdbx_strand_id
1 'polypeptide(L)'
;MITVTQKALKVPVMVRHWFQPATTPGFYYLIYHTVSNRLRLELDLPYGLFQRQLAYLARHRRVISYDQALAGLQGGRPPAEDTFVLTFDDGFEDFYSHVFPLLVKYKLPATLFVTTGFVESGTPYPLLPRRAPDLRPVSWAMLANMVDSGLVTLGAHTHTHPNLVDQPAERVMAELAAPIEIMRRRLGVTVRHFAYPRALWHERLEPMVAQFYASAVIGDGQKAQSQGFQPYRIPRLPIRRSDGWLFFLAKTRGWLDDEERLYDRLRRMKTAPRR
;
A
#
# COMPACT_ATOMS: atom_id res chain seq x y z
N MET A 1 -2.99 -6.04 -24.18
CA MET A 1 -2.72 -7.49 -24.04
C MET A 1 -2.54 -7.94 -22.58
N ILE A 2 -1.89 -7.17 -21.68
CA ILE A 2 -1.68 -7.54 -20.26
C ILE A 2 -3.01 -7.71 -19.47
N THR A 3 -4.00 -6.87 -19.75
CA THR A 3 -5.28 -6.81 -19.01
C THR A 3 -6.19 -8.03 -19.22
N VAL A 4 -6.09 -8.70 -20.37
CA VAL A 4 -6.88 -9.91 -20.68
C VAL A 4 -6.29 -11.12 -19.94
N THR A 5 -4.96 -11.20 -19.86
CA THR A 5 -4.25 -12.30 -19.18
C THR A 5 -4.43 -12.27 -17.67
N GLN A 6 -4.51 -11.09 -17.05
CA GLN A 6 -4.76 -10.96 -15.60
C GLN A 6 -6.22 -11.30 -15.22
N LYS A 7 -7.21 -10.82 -15.99
CA LYS A 7 -8.63 -11.16 -15.72
C LYS A 7 -8.92 -12.66 -15.86
N ALA A 8 -8.29 -13.33 -16.84
CA ALA A 8 -8.44 -14.76 -17.05
C ALA A 8 -7.89 -15.61 -15.89
N LEU A 9 -6.92 -15.09 -15.13
CA LEU A 9 -6.32 -15.78 -13.97
C LEU A 9 -7.12 -15.59 -12.67
N LYS A 10 -7.88 -14.50 -12.55
CA LYS A 10 -8.71 -14.22 -11.37
C LYS A 10 -9.90 -15.17 -11.25
N VAL A 11 -10.51 -15.55 -12.37
CA VAL A 11 -11.73 -16.39 -12.38
C VAL A 11 -11.48 -17.77 -11.76
N PRO A 12 -10.42 -18.53 -12.12
CA PRO A 12 -10.12 -19.80 -11.48
C PRO A 12 -9.81 -19.71 -9.97
N VAL A 13 -9.11 -18.66 -9.53
CA VAL A 13 -8.80 -18.45 -8.09
C VAL A 13 -10.09 -18.18 -7.30
N MET A 14 -10.97 -17.33 -7.84
CA MET A 14 -12.27 -17.02 -7.26
C MET A 14 -13.17 -18.25 -7.19
N VAL A 15 -13.22 -19.07 -8.26
CA VAL A 15 -13.99 -20.33 -8.27
C VAL A 15 -13.45 -21.30 -7.23
N ARG A 16 -12.13 -21.44 -7.09
CA ARG A 16 -11.53 -22.30 -6.06
C ARG A 16 -11.95 -21.89 -4.64
N HIS A 17 -11.93 -20.59 -4.33
CA HIS A 17 -12.32 -20.09 -3.01
C HIS A 17 -13.84 -20.15 -2.77
N TRP A 18 -14.66 -20.18 -3.81
CA TRP A 18 -16.11 -20.41 -3.68
C TRP A 18 -16.43 -21.75 -3.02
N PHE A 19 -15.57 -22.75 -3.19
CA PHE A 19 -15.73 -24.10 -2.66
C PHE A 19 -14.83 -24.42 -1.45
N GLN A 20 -14.08 -23.44 -0.92
CA GLN A 20 -13.22 -23.63 0.25
C GLN A 20 -13.77 -22.85 1.46
N PRO A 21 -13.72 -23.42 2.68
CA PRO A 21 -14.30 -22.79 3.87
C PRO A 21 -13.58 -21.49 4.25
N ALA A 22 -14.25 -20.67 5.05
CA ALA A 22 -13.75 -19.38 5.52
C ALA A 22 -12.36 -19.52 6.16
N THR A 23 -11.39 -18.76 5.66
CA THR A 23 -10.06 -18.63 6.26
C THR A 23 -10.16 -17.83 7.56
N THR A 24 -9.24 -18.07 8.51
CA THR A 24 -9.17 -17.30 9.76
C THR A 24 -9.19 -15.80 9.46
N PRO A 25 -10.08 -15.02 10.09
CA PRO A 25 -10.14 -13.58 9.89
C PRO A 25 -8.77 -12.93 10.13
N GLY A 26 -8.46 -11.88 9.38
CA GLY A 26 -7.20 -11.17 9.51
C GLY A 26 -7.29 -9.71 9.12
N PHE A 27 -6.13 -9.09 8.94
CA PHE A 27 -6.02 -7.68 8.62
C PHE A 27 -5.60 -7.50 7.16
N TYR A 28 -6.50 -6.96 6.35
CA TYR A 28 -6.23 -6.58 4.96
C TYR A 28 -5.67 -5.16 4.90
N TYR A 29 -4.37 -5.04 4.71
CA TYR A 29 -3.76 -3.76 4.36
C TYR A 29 -3.92 -3.56 2.85
N LEU A 30 -4.83 -2.69 2.44
CA LEU A 30 -5.03 -2.37 1.03
C LEU A 30 -3.96 -1.38 0.59
N ILE A 31 -3.29 -1.63 -0.53
CA ILE A 31 -2.32 -0.70 -1.12
C ILE A 31 -2.89 -0.05 -2.38
N TYR A 32 -2.95 1.27 -2.33
CA TYR A 32 -3.30 2.20 -3.42
C TYR A 32 -2.09 3.10 -3.74
N HIS A 33 -2.11 3.77 -4.90
CA HIS A 33 -1.10 4.76 -5.28
C HIS A 33 -1.76 6.05 -5.76
N THR A 34 -2.05 6.17 -7.06
CA THR A 34 -2.73 7.33 -7.66
C THR A 34 -4.22 7.01 -7.91
N VAL A 35 -5.06 8.02 -7.68
CA VAL A 35 -6.51 7.99 -7.85
C VAL A 35 -6.93 9.17 -8.71
N SER A 36 -6.64 9.08 -10.01
CA SER A 36 -6.91 10.18 -10.95
C SER A 36 -7.45 9.73 -12.30
N ASN A 37 -7.12 8.50 -12.74
CA ASN A 37 -7.33 7.99 -14.10
C ASN A 37 -6.42 8.62 -15.18
N ARG A 38 -5.38 9.38 -14.78
CA ARG A 38 -4.54 10.16 -15.70
C ARG A 38 -3.43 9.35 -16.37
N LEU A 39 -2.80 8.41 -15.64
CA LEU A 39 -1.72 7.57 -16.16
C LEU A 39 -2.23 6.34 -16.91
N ARG A 40 -3.45 5.88 -16.59
CA ARG A 40 -4.03 4.61 -17.10
C ARG A 40 -3.14 3.38 -16.87
N LEU A 41 -2.28 3.44 -15.87
CA LEU A 41 -1.47 2.32 -15.38
C LEU A 41 -2.29 1.45 -14.42
N GLU A 42 -1.79 0.24 -14.11
CA GLU A 42 -2.47 -0.65 -13.16
C GLU A 42 -2.57 -0.05 -11.74
N LEU A 43 -1.64 0.83 -11.38
CA LEU A 43 -1.60 1.53 -10.09
C LEU A 43 -2.35 2.88 -10.11
N ASP A 44 -3.02 3.21 -11.23
CA ASP A 44 -3.85 4.41 -11.38
C ASP A 44 -5.34 4.05 -11.47
N LEU A 45 -5.98 4.19 -10.31
CA LEU A 45 -7.36 3.83 -10.12
C LEU A 45 -8.28 4.99 -10.55
N PRO A 46 -9.31 4.73 -11.39
CA PRO A 46 -10.27 5.77 -11.73
C PRO A 46 -10.97 6.32 -10.49
N TYR A 47 -11.06 7.65 -10.37
CA TYR A 47 -11.65 8.31 -9.20
C TYR A 47 -13.06 7.82 -8.87
N GLY A 48 -13.94 7.71 -9.88
CA GLY A 48 -15.30 7.20 -9.67
C GLY A 48 -15.35 5.74 -9.20
N LEU A 49 -14.37 4.92 -9.59
CA LEU A 49 -14.26 3.55 -9.07
C LEU A 49 -13.81 3.58 -7.60
N PHE A 50 -12.81 4.39 -7.26
CA PHE A 50 -12.37 4.55 -5.87
C PHE A 50 -13.49 5.06 -4.96
N GLN A 51 -14.25 6.07 -5.39
CA GLN A 51 -15.42 6.56 -4.65
C GLN A 51 -16.40 5.42 -4.31
N ARG A 52 -16.70 4.56 -5.28
CA ARG A 52 -17.57 3.40 -5.08
C ARG A 52 -16.95 2.38 -4.12
N GLN A 53 -15.65 2.11 -4.23
CA GLN A 53 -14.93 1.22 -3.32
C GLN A 53 -14.98 1.72 -1.88
N LEU A 54 -14.64 2.99 -1.66
CA LEU A 54 -14.58 3.57 -0.32
C LEU A 54 -15.96 3.66 0.33
N ALA A 55 -17.00 4.01 -0.42
CA ALA A 55 -18.39 4.00 0.07
C ALA A 55 -18.84 2.60 0.51
N TYR A 56 -18.42 1.55 -0.20
CA TYR A 56 -18.70 0.17 0.19
C TYR A 56 -17.95 -0.24 1.47
N LEU A 57 -16.65 0.06 1.55
CA LEU A 57 -15.86 -0.22 2.75
C LEU A 57 -16.46 0.47 3.97
N ALA A 58 -16.81 1.77 3.85
CA ALA A 58 -17.43 2.54 4.92
C ALA A 58 -18.74 1.94 5.43
N ARG A 59 -19.53 1.32 4.54
CA ARG A 59 -20.86 0.79 4.87
C ARG A 59 -20.87 -0.66 5.32
N HIS A 60 -19.90 -1.47 4.86
CA HIS A 60 -19.99 -2.93 4.95
C HIS A 60 -18.76 -3.62 5.53
N ARG A 61 -17.71 -2.87 5.89
CA ARG A 61 -16.46 -3.42 6.39
C ARG A 61 -15.97 -2.66 7.61
N ARG A 62 -15.23 -3.36 8.47
CA ARG A 62 -14.51 -2.75 9.58
C ARG A 62 -13.20 -2.15 9.05
N VAL A 63 -13.13 -0.84 8.98
CA VAL A 63 -11.92 -0.10 8.60
C VAL A 63 -11.32 0.54 9.85
N ILE A 64 -10.03 0.30 10.10
CA ILE A 64 -9.32 0.84 11.27
C ILE A 64 -7.99 1.48 10.86
N SER A 65 -7.40 2.25 11.77
CA SER A 65 -6.08 2.84 11.54
C SER A 65 -4.99 1.76 11.51
N TYR A 66 -3.86 2.10 10.89
CA TYR A 66 -2.69 1.23 10.85
C TYR A 66 -2.22 0.85 12.25
N ASP A 67 -2.11 1.81 13.18
CA ASP A 67 -1.66 1.56 14.55
C ASP A 67 -2.58 0.59 15.30
N GLN A 68 -3.90 0.71 15.11
CA GLN A 68 -4.87 -0.23 15.70
C GLN A 68 -4.71 -1.65 15.13
N ALA A 69 -4.48 -1.78 13.82
CA ALA A 69 -4.24 -3.07 13.20
C ALA A 69 -2.90 -3.68 13.63
N LEU A 70 -1.85 -2.88 13.75
CA LEU A 70 -0.55 -3.30 14.24
C LEU A 70 -0.64 -3.81 15.69
N ALA A 71 -1.35 -3.08 16.56
CA ALA A 71 -1.59 -3.50 17.94
C ALA A 71 -2.37 -4.82 18.01
N GLY A 72 -3.37 -5.02 17.13
CA GLY A 72 -4.11 -6.27 17.03
C GLY A 72 -3.24 -7.45 16.59
N LEU A 73 -2.35 -7.24 15.62
CA LEU A 73 -1.37 -8.23 15.18
C LEU A 73 -0.40 -8.61 16.30
N GLN A 74 0.14 -7.62 17.02
CA GLN A 74 1.06 -7.81 18.15
C GLN A 74 0.38 -8.48 19.36
N GLY A 75 -0.91 -8.23 19.57
CA GLY A 75 -1.70 -8.85 20.64
C GLY A 75 -1.97 -10.35 20.44
N GLY A 76 -1.58 -10.93 19.29
CA GLY A 76 -1.61 -12.37 19.05
C GLY A 76 -2.99 -12.97 18.81
N ARG A 77 -4.06 -12.17 18.82
CA ARG A 77 -5.44 -12.62 18.58
C ARG A 77 -5.91 -12.15 17.19
N PRO A 78 -6.54 -13.04 16.40
CA PRO A 78 -7.18 -12.61 15.15
C PRO A 78 -8.37 -11.68 15.47
N PRO A 79 -8.75 -10.80 14.52
CA PRO A 79 -9.97 -10.02 14.66
C PRO A 79 -11.21 -10.92 14.59
N ALA A 80 -12.36 -10.41 15.07
CA ALA A 80 -13.62 -11.15 14.99
C ALA A 80 -14.13 -11.32 13.55
N GLU A 81 -13.76 -10.38 12.68
CA GLU A 81 -14.07 -10.37 11.25
C GLU A 81 -12.89 -9.76 10.48
N ASP A 82 -12.83 -10.01 9.17
CA ASP A 82 -11.80 -9.41 8.32
C ASP A 82 -11.84 -7.89 8.42
N THR A 83 -10.70 -7.32 8.81
CA THR A 83 -10.54 -5.91 9.13
C THR A 83 -9.61 -5.25 8.13
N PHE A 84 -9.92 -4.03 7.71
CA PHE A 84 -9.27 -3.37 6.58
C PHE A 84 -8.48 -2.14 7.03
N VAL A 85 -7.30 -1.95 6.45
CA VAL A 85 -6.43 -0.79 6.63
C VAL A 85 -6.20 -0.16 5.27
N LEU A 86 -6.40 1.14 5.14
CA LEU A 86 -6.18 1.86 3.90
C LEU A 86 -4.75 2.40 3.88
N THR A 87 -3.95 1.97 2.92
CA THR A 87 -2.58 2.47 2.72
C THR A 87 -2.38 3.00 1.31
N PHE A 88 -1.63 4.09 1.21
CA PHE A 88 -1.31 4.79 -0.03
C PHE A 88 0.19 5.05 -0.07
N ASP A 89 0.80 4.83 -1.23
CA ASP A 89 2.25 5.00 -1.41
C ASP A 89 2.57 6.25 -2.23
N ASP A 90 3.86 6.56 -2.29
CA ASP A 90 4.51 7.63 -3.05
C ASP A 90 4.25 9.07 -2.61
N GLY A 91 3.04 9.42 -2.16
CA GLY A 91 2.69 10.79 -1.78
C GLY A 91 2.21 11.67 -2.94
N PHE A 92 1.49 11.12 -3.91
CA PHE A 92 0.90 11.90 -5.01
C PHE A 92 -0.13 12.93 -4.51
N GLU A 93 -0.17 14.10 -5.14
CA GLU A 93 -1.08 15.20 -4.80
C GLU A 93 -2.56 14.78 -4.88
N ASP A 94 -2.90 13.84 -5.76
CA ASP A 94 -4.27 13.35 -5.89
C ASP A 94 -4.77 12.61 -4.65
N PHE A 95 -3.88 12.13 -3.78
CA PHE A 95 -4.27 11.70 -2.44
C PHE A 95 -4.95 12.84 -1.67
N TYR A 96 -4.40 14.06 -1.74
CA TYR A 96 -5.00 15.22 -1.09
C TYR A 96 -6.25 15.72 -1.81
N SER A 97 -6.24 15.87 -3.14
CA SER A 97 -7.39 16.45 -3.86
C SER A 97 -8.56 15.49 -4.06
N HIS A 98 -8.32 14.17 -4.13
CA HIS A 98 -9.36 13.18 -4.42
C HIS A 98 -9.66 12.25 -3.26
N VAL A 99 -8.63 11.71 -2.58
CA VAL A 99 -8.80 10.69 -1.54
C VAL A 99 -9.20 11.31 -0.20
N PHE A 100 -8.45 12.30 0.27
CA PHE A 100 -8.61 12.91 1.58
C PHE A 100 -10.02 13.49 1.85
N PRO A 101 -10.68 14.20 0.92
CA PRO A 101 -12.05 14.67 1.12
C PRO A 101 -13.04 13.52 1.35
N LEU A 102 -12.80 12.37 0.74
CA LEU A 102 -13.65 11.19 0.96
C LEU A 102 -13.35 10.51 2.30
N LEU A 103 -12.08 10.47 2.73
CA LEU A 103 -11.72 10.00 4.07
C LEU A 103 -12.42 10.85 5.14
N VAL A 104 -12.42 12.18 5.00
CA VAL A 104 -13.16 13.10 5.87
C VAL A 104 -14.66 12.81 5.83
N LYS A 105 -15.24 12.71 4.64
CA LYS A 105 -16.68 12.43 4.45
C LYS A 105 -17.13 11.16 5.15
N TYR A 106 -16.34 10.09 5.06
CA TYR A 106 -16.67 8.78 5.62
C TYR A 106 -16.05 8.54 7.01
N LYS A 107 -15.28 9.50 7.55
CA LYS A 107 -14.53 9.40 8.80
C LYS A 107 -13.64 8.15 8.86
N LEU A 108 -12.98 7.84 7.74
CA LEU A 108 -12.14 6.66 7.62
C LEU A 108 -10.66 7.03 7.81
N PRO A 109 -9.92 6.27 8.62
CA PRO A 109 -8.48 6.46 8.75
C PRO A 109 -7.74 5.90 7.54
N ALA A 110 -6.58 6.49 7.23
CA ALA A 110 -5.66 5.98 6.23
C ALA A 110 -4.20 6.23 6.62
N THR A 111 -3.28 5.53 5.96
CA THR A 111 -1.85 5.77 6.07
C THR A 111 -1.28 6.17 4.71
N LEU A 112 -0.53 7.26 4.67
CA LEU A 112 0.19 7.71 3.49
C LEU A 112 1.70 7.52 3.70
N PHE A 113 2.32 6.65 2.92
CA PHE A 113 3.77 6.47 2.87
C PHE A 113 4.37 7.47 1.89
N VAL A 114 5.20 8.38 2.41
CA VAL A 114 5.69 9.55 1.65
C VAL A 114 7.17 9.40 1.29
N THR A 115 7.47 9.65 0.02
CA THR A 115 8.86 9.84 -0.44
C THR A 115 9.26 11.30 -0.24
N THR A 116 10.03 11.58 0.80
CA THR A 116 10.26 12.98 1.26
C THR A 116 11.03 13.84 0.25
N GLY A 117 11.95 13.26 -0.53
CA GLY A 117 12.73 14.02 -1.52
C GLY A 117 11.87 14.57 -2.65
N PHE A 118 10.78 13.88 -3.00
CA PHE A 118 9.83 14.39 -4.00
C PHE A 118 9.03 15.56 -3.42
N VAL A 119 8.57 15.47 -2.18
CA VAL A 119 7.86 16.58 -1.50
C VAL A 119 8.77 17.81 -1.34
N GLU A 120 10.05 17.62 -0.96
CA GLU A 120 11.02 18.71 -0.86
C GLU A 120 11.28 19.38 -2.22
N SER A 121 11.39 18.62 -3.31
CA SER A 121 11.66 19.20 -4.63
C SER A 121 10.43 19.89 -5.22
N GLY A 122 9.22 19.43 -4.90
CA GLY A 122 7.97 19.92 -5.48
C GLY A 122 7.83 19.67 -6.98
N THR A 123 8.76 18.93 -7.59
CA THR A 123 8.80 18.64 -9.02
C THR A 123 8.00 17.39 -9.34
N PRO A 124 7.50 17.23 -10.58
CA PRO A 124 6.83 16.00 -11.00
C PRO A 124 7.70 14.76 -10.78
N TYR A 125 7.09 13.62 -10.47
CA TYR A 125 7.81 12.40 -10.12
C TYR A 125 8.74 11.95 -11.27
N PRO A 126 10.07 11.89 -11.05
CA PRO A 126 11.04 11.59 -12.11
C PRO A 126 10.96 10.13 -12.59
N LEU A 127 10.27 9.27 -11.85
CA LEU A 127 10.07 7.85 -12.17
C LEU A 127 8.94 7.61 -13.18
N LEU A 128 8.12 8.64 -13.46
CA LEU A 128 7.05 8.52 -14.43
C LEU A 128 7.59 8.64 -15.87
N PRO A 129 6.93 8.01 -16.86
CA PRO A 129 7.29 8.21 -18.26
C PRO A 129 7.30 9.70 -18.62
N ARG A 130 8.22 10.15 -19.49
CA ARG A 130 8.33 11.57 -19.89
C ARG A 130 7.05 12.21 -20.44
N ARG A 131 6.11 11.39 -20.91
CA ARG A 131 4.80 11.81 -21.43
C ARG A 131 3.67 11.71 -20.39
N ALA A 132 3.98 11.35 -19.16
CA ALA A 132 3.01 11.29 -18.10
C ALA A 132 2.49 12.71 -17.82
N PRO A 133 1.18 12.87 -17.55
CA PRO A 133 0.63 14.12 -17.05
C PRO A 133 1.36 14.55 -15.77
N ASP A 134 1.38 15.87 -15.52
CA ASP A 134 1.99 16.47 -14.33
C ASP A 134 1.31 15.90 -13.07
N LEU A 135 1.92 14.86 -12.51
CA LEU A 135 1.58 14.31 -11.21
C LEU A 135 2.60 14.85 -10.23
N ARG A 136 2.12 15.81 -9.43
CA ARG A 136 2.92 16.46 -8.41
C ARG A 136 2.87 15.66 -7.12
N PRO A 137 3.92 15.76 -6.28
CA PRO A 137 3.84 15.33 -4.90
C PRO A 137 2.88 16.24 -4.13
N VAL A 138 2.30 15.71 -3.06
CA VAL A 138 1.66 16.54 -2.02
C VAL A 138 2.63 17.60 -1.53
N SER A 139 2.11 18.77 -1.13
CA SER A 139 2.91 19.80 -0.48
C SER A 139 2.99 19.58 1.04
N TRP A 140 3.95 20.24 1.70
CA TRP A 140 4.03 20.24 3.16
C TRP A 140 2.77 20.78 3.83
N ALA A 141 2.13 21.82 3.26
CA ALA A 141 0.89 22.37 3.79
C ALA A 141 -0.27 21.36 3.69
N MET A 142 -0.34 20.61 2.58
CA MET A 142 -1.31 19.52 2.43
C MET A 142 -1.07 18.41 3.45
N LEU A 143 0.19 18.00 3.65
CA LEU A 143 0.55 17.01 4.67
C LEU A 143 0.17 17.46 6.08
N ALA A 144 0.47 18.71 6.44
CA ALA A 144 0.08 19.28 7.74
C ALA A 144 -1.44 19.22 7.94
N ASN A 145 -2.22 19.66 6.95
CA ASN A 145 -3.68 19.63 7.03
C ASN A 145 -4.24 18.20 7.21
N MET A 146 -3.64 17.22 6.54
CA MET A 146 -4.05 15.81 6.68
C MET A 146 -3.70 15.26 8.07
N VAL A 147 -2.55 15.61 8.63
CA VAL A 147 -2.17 15.25 10.00
C VAL A 147 -3.11 15.88 11.02
N ASP A 148 -3.39 17.18 10.89
CA ASP A 148 -4.27 17.93 11.82
C ASP A 148 -5.70 17.38 11.86
N SER A 149 -6.15 16.73 10.77
CA SER A 149 -7.46 16.08 10.75
C SER A 149 -7.59 14.87 11.68
N GLY A 150 -6.46 14.28 12.10
CA GLY A 150 -6.41 13.03 12.86
C GLY A 150 -6.78 11.78 12.06
N LEU A 151 -7.10 11.89 10.76
CA LEU A 151 -7.49 10.75 9.92
C LEU A 151 -6.31 10.12 9.17
N VAL A 152 -5.20 10.85 8.96
CA VAL A 152 -4.08 10.38 8.14
C VAL A 152 -2.83 10.20 9.00
N THR A 153 -2.39 8.96 9.12
CA THR A 153 -1.05 8.63 9.67
C THR A 153 -0.02 8.76 8.55
N LEU A 154 1.09 9.46 8.79
CA LEU A 154 2.21 9.51 7.85
C LEU A 154 3.20 8.37 8.11
N GLY A 155 3.61 7.70 7.04
CA GLY A 155 4.69 6.71 7.02
C GLY A 155 5.81 7.14 6.06
N ALA A 156 6.96 6.46 6.15
CA ALA A 156 8.10 6.72 5.28
C ALA A 156 8.12 5.79 4.06
N HIS A 157 8.48 6.34 2.91
CA HIS A 157 8.71 5.60 1.67
C HIS A 157 10.10 5.89 1.09
N THR A 158 11.12 5.94 1.96
CA THR A 158 12.50 6.42 1.70
C THR A 158 12.57 7.91 1.34
N HIS A 159 13.78 8.42 1.06
CA HIS A 159 13.96 9.81 0.65
C HIS A 159 13.87 9.97 -0.87
N THR A 160 14.52 9.09 -1.65
CA THR A 160 14.55 9.22 -3.12
C THR A 160 13.97 8.03 -3.88
N HIS A 161 13.27 7.11 -3.20
CA HIS A 161 12.64 5.92 -3.79
C HIS A 161 13.59 5.00 -4.61
N PRO A 162 14.80 4.65 -4.08
CA PRO A 162 15.69 3.71 -4.77
C PRO A 162 15.20 2.25 -4.65
N ASN A 163 15.75 1.35 -5.48
CA ASN A 163 15.64 -0.07 -5.19
C ASN A 163 16.62 -0.43 -4.07
N LEU A 164 16.14 -0.57 -2.84
CA LEU A 164 16.99 -0.80 -1.66
C LEU A 164 17.78 -2.12 -1.70
N VAL A 165 17.29 -3.14 -2.41
CA VAL A 165 17.98 -4.44 -2.51
C VAL A 165 19.35 -4.30 -3.15
N ASP A 166 19.47 -3.41 -4.14
CA ASP A 166 20.69 -3.22 -4.93
C ASP A 166 21.62 -2.14 -4.35
N GLN A 167 21.28 -1.55 -3.19
CA GLN A 167 22.04 -0.44 -2.61
C GLN A 167 23.07 -0.92 -1.57
N PRO A 168 24.22 -0.23 -1.46
CA PRO A 168 25.15 -0.41 -0.35
C PRO A 168 24.50 -0.02 0.98
N ALA A 169 24.95 -0.63 2.07
CA ALA A 169 24.32 -0.48 3.39
C ALA A 169 24.26 0.99 3.84
N GLU A 170 25.32 1.76 3.62
CA GLU A 170 25.38 3.20 3.94
C GLU A 170 24.26 3.97 3.24
N ARG A 171 24.03 3.72 1.94
CA ARG A 171 22.94 4.37 1.19
C ARG A 171 21.58 3.97 1.74
N VAL A 172 21.37 2.68 2.06
CA VAL A 172 20.13 2.21 2.68
C VAL A 172 19.88 2.95 4.00
N MET A 173 20.88 3.05 4.88
CA MET A 173 20.74 3.76 6.16
C MET A 173 20.38 5.23 5.98
N ALA A 174 21.02 5.93 5.02
CA ALA A 174 20.69 7.32 4.71
C ALA A 174 19.25 7.49 4.20
N GLU A 175 18.79 6.59 3.32
CA GLU A 175 17.42 6.57 2.80
C GLU A 175 16.36 6.29 3.86
N LEU A 176 16.71 5.50 4.88
CA LEU A 176 15.83 5.19 6.00
C LEU A 176 15.81 6.31 7.04
N ALA A 177 16.94 6.96 7.31
CA ALA A 177 17.04 8.02 8.32
C ALA A 177 16.43 9.35 7.88
N ALA A 178 16.67 9.75 6.62
CA ALA A 178 16.29 11.08 6.13
C ALA A 178 14.78 11.41 6.27
N PRO A 179 13.83 10.49 5.96
CA PRO A 179 12.41 10.79 6.13
C PRO A 179 12.00 11.12 7.56
N ILE A 180 12.61 10.48 8.57
CA ILE A 180 12.31 10.73 9.99
C ILE A 180 12.70 12.17 10.35
N GLU A 181 13.93 12.57 10.01
CA GLU A 181 14.42 13.91 10.34
C GLU A 181 13.65 15.00 9.57
N ILE A 182 13.36 14.78 8.28
CA ILE A 182 12.62 15.75 7.47
C ILE A 182 11.19 15.93 7.97
N MET A 183 10.47 14.83 8.24
CA MET A 183 9.09 14.88 8.76
C MET A 183 9.02 15.56 10.12
N ARG A 184 9.99 15.25 11.02
CA ARG A 184 10.09 15.90 12.31
C ARG A 184 10.33 17.40 12.18
N ARG A 185 11.26 17.80 11.31
CA ARG A 185 11.59 19.22 11.08
C ARG A 185 10.43 20.00 10.45
N ARG A 186 9.74 19.42 9.46
CA ARG A 186 8.72 20.11 8.67
C ARG A 186 7.35 20.14 9.35
N LEU A 187 6.99 19.08 10.07
CA LEU A 187 5.63 18.88 10.57
C LEU A 187 5.57 18.61 12.08
N GLY A 188 6.71 18.44 12.75
CA GLY A 188 6.74 18.06 14.17
C GLY A 188 6.33 16.61 14.43
N VAL A 189 6.16 15.78 13.39
CA VAL A 189 5.73 14.38 13.52
C VAL A 189 6.90 13.41 13.39
N THR A 190 6.82 12.30 14.12
CA THR A 190 7.76 11.18 13.96
C THR A 190 7.06 10.05 13.21
N VAL A 191 7.53 9.74 12.00
CA VAL A 191 7.01 8.61 11.22
C VAL A 191 7.53 7.29 11.80
N ARG A 192 6.61 6.34 12.05
CA ARG A 192 6.92 5.06 12.73
C ARG A 192 6.82 3.83 11.82
N HIS A 193 6.19 3.98 10.66
CA HIS A 193 5.93 2.88 9.73
C HIS A 193 6.62 3.12 8.40
N PHE A 194 7.06 2.04 7.77
CA PHE A 194 7.80 2.09 6.52
C PHE A 194 7.14 1.25 5.42
N ALA A 195 7.22 1.69 4.17
CA ALA A 195 6.88 0.87 3.01
C ALA A 195 8.12 0.72 2.12
N TYR A 196 8.44 -0.52 1.73
CA TYR A 196 9.56 -0.77 0.81
C TYR A 196 9.22 -0.25 -0.59
N PRO A 197 10.07 0.59 -1.21
CA PRO A 197 9.88 1.04 -2.59
C PRO A 197 9.67 -0.13 -3.55
N ARG A 198 8.68 0.00 -4.44
CA ARG A 198 8.31 -1.03 -5.43
C ARG A 198 7.95 -2.40 -4.83
N ALA A 199 7.63 -2.45 -3.52
CA ALA A 199 7.42 -3.68 -2.76
C ALA A 199 8.62 -4.66 -2.79
N LEU A 200 9.82 -4.19 -3.14
CA LEU A 200 11.03 -5.02 -3.20
C LEU A 200 11.63 -5.15 -1.80
N TRP A 201 11.61 -6.37 -1.27
CA TRP A 201 12.11 -6.73 0.05
C TRP A 201 13.21 -7.80 -0.06
N HIS A 202 14.13 -7.76 0.90
CA HIS A 202 15.16 -8.78 1.12
C HIS A 202 15.45 -8.87 2.63
N GLU A 203 15.72 -10.07 3.15
CA GLU A 203 15.93 -10.33 4.60
C GLU A 203 16.99 -9.42 5.23
N ARG A 204 18.08 -9.13 4.48
CA ARG A 204 19.16 -8.21 4.89
C ARG A 204 18.68 -6.81 5.27
N LEU A 205 17.52 -6.37 4.78
CA LEU A 205 16.99 -5.02 5.03
C LEU A 205 16.26 -4.93 6.37
N GLU A 206 15.69 -6.03 6.89
CA GLU A 206 14.85 -5.96 8.09
C GLU A 206 15.60 -5.41 9.32
N PRO A 207 16.84 -5.86 9.65
CA PRO A 207 17.58 -5.30 10.78
C PRO A 207 17.95 -3.83 10.58
N MET A 208 18.03 -3.35 9.33
CA MET A 208 18.32 -1.95 9.03
C MET A 208 17.06 -1.10 9.20
N VAL A 209 15.91 -1.58 8.72
CA VAL A 209 14.60 -0.93 8.89
C VAL A 209 14.21 -0.88 10.36
N ALA A 210 14.46 -1.94 11.12
CA ALA A 210 14.15 -2.05 12.55
C ALA A 210 14.89 -1.03 13.43
N GLN A 211 16.00 -0.45 12.95
CA GLN A 211 16.69 0.63 13.66
C GLN A 211 15.94 1.95 13.65
N PHE A 212 15.00 2.13 12.71
CA PHE A 212 14.33 3.40 12.44
C PHE A 212 12.81 3.34 12.60
N TYR A 213 12.20 2.20 12.31
CA TYR A 213 10.76 2.05 12.19
C TYR A 213 10.24 0.93 13.09
N ALA A 214 9.00 1.04 13.56
CA ALA A 214 8.33 0.04 14.37
C ALA A 214 7.70 -1.09 13.53
N SER A 215 7.43 -0.83 12.25
CA SER A 215 6.91 -1.82 11.31
C SER A 215 7.20 -1.44 9.87
N ALA A 216 7.10 -2.43 8.98
CA ALA A 216 7.18 -2.22 7.54
C ALA A 216 6.25 -3.13 6.74
N VAL A 217 5.82 -2.64 5.57
CA VAL A 217 4.86 -3.31 4.69
C VAL A 217 5.43 -3.71 3.32
N ILE A 218 4.99 -4.85 2.80
CA ILE A 218 5.33 -5.40 1.47
C ILE A 218 4.06 -5.65 0.64
N GLY A 219 4.19 -5.95 -0.66
CA GLY A 219 3.08 -6.16 -1.60
C GLY A 219 2.83 -7.62 -1.97
N ASP A 220 2.62 -8.51 -0.99
CA ASP A 220 2.52 -9.97 -1.17
C ASP A 220 1.07 -10.49 -1.41
N GLY A 221 0.06 -9.62 -1.39
CA GLY A 221 -1.32 -10.00 -1.73
C GLY A 221 -2.11 -10.75 -0.66
N GLN A 222 -1.52 -11.05 0.49
CA GLN A 222 -2.17 -11.77 1.58
C GLN A 222 -2.72 -10.83 2.67
N LYS A 223 -3.70 -11.30 3.44
CA LYS A 223 -4.04 -10.67 4.73
C LYS A 223 -2.98 -10.99 5.79
N ALA A 224 -2.70 -10.01 6.63
CA ALA A 224 -1.82 -10.17 7.79
C ALA A 224 -2.53 -10.96 8.89
N GLN A 225 -1.81 -11.89 9.50
CA GLN A 225 -2.28 -12.76 10.58
C GLN A 225 -1.48 -12.49 11.85
N SER A 226 -2.13 -12.58 13.01
CA SER A 226 -1.45 -12.41 14.30
C SER A 226 -0.53 -13.60 14.60
N GLN A 227 -0.91 -14.80 14.16
CA GLN A 227 -0.05 -15.98 14.26
C GLN A 227 1.10 -15.89 13.25
N GLY A 228 2.33 -16.03 13.74
CA GLY A 228 3.53 -15.89 12.90
C GLY A 228 3.72 -14.46 12.37
N PHE A 229 3.15 -13.46 13.06
CA PHE A 229 3.27 -12.05 12.71
C PHE A 229 4.73 -11.59 12.63
N GLN A 230 5.04 -10.80 11.59
CA GLN A 230 6.38 -10.34 11.28
C GLN A 230 6.33 -8.83 11.01
N PRO A 231 6.80 -7.99 11.95
CA PRO A 231 6.52 -6.55 11.94
C PRO A 231 7.14 -5.82 10.75
N TYR A 232 8.20 -6.34 10.14
CA TYR A 232 8.93 -5.68 9.06
C TYR A 232 8.61 -6.22 7.66
N ARG A 233 7.58 -7.06 7.54
CA ARG A 233 7.11 -7.63 6.27
C ARG A 233 5.59 -7.86 6.27
N ILE A 234 4.84 -6.88 6.76
CA ILE A 234 3.38 -6.93 6.81
C ILE A 234 2.83 -6.97 5.38
N PRO A 235 2.07 -8.02 4.99
CA PRO A 235 1.60 -8.16 3.63
C PRO A 235 0.47 -7.16 3.34
N ARG A 236 0.48 -6.62 2.13
CA ARG A 236 -0.57 -5.76 1.59
C ARG A 236 -1.21 -6.37 0.36
N LEU A 237 -2.51 -6.15 0.23
CA LEU A 237 -3.34 -6.57 -0.90
C LEU A 237 -3.40 -5.45 -1.96
N PRO A 238 -2.78 -5.64 -3.14
CA PRO A 238 -2.79 -4.63 -4.20
C PRO A 238 -4.19 -4.39 -4.76
N ILE A 239 -4.60 -3.13 -4.82
CA ILE A 239 -5.82 -2.73 -5.51
C ILE A 239 -5.43 -2.10 -6.85
N ARG A 240 -5.83 -2.78 -7.92
CA ARG A 240 -5.41 -2.46 -9.29
C ARG A 240 -6.58 -1.96 -10.11
N ARG A 241 -6.28 -1.15 -11.12
CA ARG A 241 -7.25 -0.74 -12.15
C ARG A 241 -7.98 -1.94 -12.76
N SER A 242 -7.26 -3.02 -13.08
CA SER A 242 -7.83 -4.23 -13.68
C SER A 242 -8.76 -5.03 -12.75
N ASP A 243 -8.80 -4.72 -11.45
CA ASP A 243 -9.76 -5.34 -10.54
C ASP A 243 -11.20 -4.92 -10.88
N GLY A 244 -11.38 -3.66 -11.32
CA GLY A 244 -12.70 -3.10 -11.50
C GLY A 244 -13.55 -3.25 -10.22
N TRP A 245 -14.87 -3.28 -10.39
CA TRP A 245 -15.78 -3.44 -9.25
C TRP A 245 -15.87 -4.90 -8.75
N LEU A 246 -15.96 -5.86 -9.69
CA LEU A 246 -16.20 -7.26 -9.36
C LEU A 246 -15.05 -7.87 -8.56
N PHE A 247 -13.81 -7.74 -9.04
CA PHE A 247 -12.67 -8.36 -8.36
C PHE A 247 -12.28 -7.61 -7.10
N PHE A 248 -12.57 -6.31 -6.99
CA PHE A 248 -12.48 -5.59 -5.72
C PHE A 248 -13.40 -6.23 -4.67
N LEU A 249 -14.66 -6.48 -5.01
CA LEU A 249 -15.58 -7.16 -4.08
C LEU A 249 -15.09 -8.55 -3.70
N ALA A 250 -14.57 -9.33 -4.65
CA ALA A 250 -14.00 -10.64 -4.39
C ALA A 250 -12.79 -10.57 -3.43
N LYS A 251 -11.89 -9.61 -3.63
CA LYS A 251 -10.77 -9.31 -2.73
C LYS A 251 -11.23 -9.00 -1.30
N THR A 252 -12.23 -8.14 -1.15
CA THR A 252 -12.79 -7.80 0.18
C THR A 252 -13.62 -8.91 0.83
N ARG A 253 -13.73 -10.07 0.19
CA ARG A 253 -14.36 -11.29 0.72
C ARG A 253 -13.35 -12.43 0.91
N GLY A 254 -12.07 -12.19 0.67
CA GLY A 254 -11.00 -13.18 0.73
C GLY A 254 -11.00 -14.19 -0.42
N TRP A 255 -11.78 -13.96 -1.48
CA TRP A 255 -11.89 -14.91 -2.60
C TRP A 255 -10.69 -14.87 -3.56
N LEU A 256 -9.74 -13.96 -3.32
CA LEU A 256 -8.56 -13.74 -4.16
C LEU A 256 -7.25 -13.69 -3.34
N ASP A 257 -7.22 -14.23 -2.12
CA ASP A 257 -6.05 -14.18 -1.22
C ASP A 257 -4.79 -14.85 -1.84
N ASP A 258 -4.97 -15.81 -2.75
CA ASP A 258 -3.88 -16.51 -3.43
C ASP A 258 -3.54 -15.97 -4.82
N GLU A 259 -4.19 -14.87 -5.25
CA GLU A 259 -4.02 -14.31 -6.59
C GLU A 259 -2.55 -13.94 -6.86
N GLU A 260 -1.90 -13.23 -5.94
CA GLU A 260 -0.55 -12.71 -6.14
C GLU A 260 0.49 -13.83 -6.20
N ARG A 261 0.37 -14.84 -5.33
CA ARG A 261 1.22 -16.05 -5.37
C ARG A 261 1.05 -16.85 -6.66
N LEU A 262 -0.13 -16.82 -7.28
CA LEU A 262 -0.33 -17.45 -8.58
C LEU A 262 0.37 -16.65 -9.69
N TYR A 263 0.29 -15.32 -9.68
CA TYR A 263 1.04 -14.49 -10.63
C TYR A 263 2.54 -14.69 -10.52
N ASP A 264 3.09 -14.67 -9.30
CA ASP A 264 4.52 -14.83 -9.08
C ASP A 264 5.02 -16.20 -9.55
N ARG A 265 4.27 -17.27 -9.27
CA ARG A 265 4.59 -18.61 -9.80
C ARG A 265 4.58 -18.63 -11.33
N LEU A 266 3.54 -18.07 -11.96
CA LEU A 266 3.44 -18.02 -13.43
C LEU A 266 4.55 -17.19 -14.07
N ARG A 267 4.91 -16.07 -13.44
CA ARG A 267 6.02 -15.21 -13.90
C ARG A 267 7.34 -15.95 -13.82
N ARG A 268 7.64 -16.60 -12.68
CA ARG A 268 8.86 -17.42 -12.49
C ARG A 268 8.97 -18.55 -13.51
N MET A 269 7.86 -19.22 -13.84
CA MET A 269 7.84 -20.27 -14.87
C MET A 269 8.11 -19.74 -16.28
N LYS A 270 7.65 -18.52 -16.60
CA LYS A 270 7.90 -17.89 -17.91
C LYS A 270 9.33 -17.35 -18.05
N THR A 271 9.99 -17.02 -16.94
CA THR A 271 11.38 -16.53 -16.91
C THR A 271 12.40 -17.63 -16.66
N ALA A 272 11.97 -18.86 -16.39
CA ALA A 272 12.88 -20.00 -16.27
C ALA A 272 13.49 -20.32 -17.65
N PRO A 273 14.80 -20.55 -17.76
CA PRO A 273 15.42 -20.93 -19.01
C PRO A 273 14.75 -22.20 -19.53
N ARG A 274 14.30 -22.17 -20.79
CA ARG A 274 13.83 -23.37 -21.49
C ARG A 274 15.03 -24.32 -21.58
N ARG A 275 14.93 -25.47 -20.91
CA ARG A 275 15.86 -26.59 -21.08
C ARG A 275 15.70 -27.19 -22.47
#